data_AF-A0A370INT5-F1
#
_entry.id   AF-A0A370INT5-F1
#
_cell.length_a   1.000
_cell.length_b   1.000
_cell.length_c   1.000
_cell.angle_alpha   90.00
_cell.angle_beta   90.00
_cell.angle_gamma   90.00
#
_symmetry.space_group_name_H-M   'P 1'
#
loop_
_entity.id
_entity.type
_entity.pdbx_description
1 polymer ?
#
loop_
_entity_poly.entity_id
_entity_poly.type
_entity_poly.pdbx_seq_one_letter_code
_entity_poly.pdbx_strand_id
1 'polypeptide(L)'
;MSDTESDADEKQVRTDGTGIVAPDDETPTWSERKQRSDGLSRLTYEYFERSRREDQDLRQESDYVERDVLGFPTWPHEIIRNLSIASFFVGIVLFLAATMPPHIGNPANPSSTPAIILPDWYLYWSFGLLKLGPLNPELAVLGGQKLTADRTYGVLANVVVVGIIAMVPFLNK
;
A
#
# COMPACT_ATOMS: atom_id res chain seq x y z
N MET A 1 -53.61 33.03 -33.36
CA MET A 1 -52.61 32.03 -33.78
C MET A 1 -51.56 32.77 -34.60
N SER A 2 -50.31 32.93 -34.19
CA SER A 2 -49.59 32.49 -33.00
C SER A 2 -48.40 33.42 -32.80
N ASP A 3 -47.97 33.50 -31.56
CA ASP A 3 -47.01 34.42 -30.96
C ASP A 3 -45.54 34.08 -31.26
N THR A 4 -44.72 35.15 -31.31
CA THR A 4 -43.41 35.35 -30.66
C THR A 4 -42.23 34.40 -30.95
N GLU A 5 -41.23 34.97 -31.63
CA GLU A 5 -39.81 35.05 -31.22
C GLU A 5 -39.25 34.00 -30.23
N SER A 6 -38.27 33.22 -30.68
CA SER A 6 -37.09 32.93 -29.87
C SER A 6 -35.93 32.50 -30.78
N ASP A 7 -34.99 33.43 -30.96
CA ASP A 7 -33.63 33.20 -31.42
C ASP A 7 -33.02 32.02 -30.64
N ALA A 8 -32.80 30.90 -31.33
CA ALA A 8 -32.04 29.78 -30.79
C ALA A 8 -30.57 30.04 -31.12
N ASP A 9 -29.94 30.80 -30.24
CA ASP A 9 -28.50 31.00 -30.11
C ASP A 9 -27.79 29.64 -30.19
N GLU A 10 -27.14 29.36 -31.34
CA GLU A 10 -26.22 28.23 -31.50
C GLU A 10 -25.04 28.46 -30.55
N LYS A 11 -25.18 27.99 -29.32
CA LYS A 11 -24.05 27.83 -28.41
C LYS A 11 -23.07 26.85 -29.04
N GLN A 12 -22.09 27.39 -29.76
CA GLN A 12 -20.80 26.76 -30.00
C GLN A 12 -20.31 26.22 -28.65
N VAL A 13 -20.30 24.89 -28.54
CA VAL A 13 -19.65 24.17 -27.45
C VAL A 13 -18.16 24.45 -27.60
N ARG A 14 -17.68 25.46 -26.87
CA ARG A 14 -16.26 25.79 -26.80
C ARG A 14 -15.60 24.72 -25.93
N THR A 15 -14.95 23.77 -26.58
CA THR A 15 -14.11 22.80 -25.91
C THR A 15 -12.85 23.53 -25.45
N ASP A 16 -12.71 23.79 -24.15
CA ASP A 16 -11.48 24.28 -23.53
C ASP A 16 -10.42 23.16 -23.46
N GLY A 17 -10.17 22.54 -24.62
CA GLY A 17 -9.22 21.48 -24.81
C GLY A 17 -7.84 22.07 -25.04
N THR A 18 -6.91 21.77 -24.14
CA THR A 18 -5.46 21.77 -24.37
C THR A 18 -5.17 21.48 -25.85
N GLY A 19 -4.56 22.44 -26.56
CA GLY A 19 -4.51 22.56 -28.03
C GLY A 19 -3.89 21.39 -28.81
N ILE A 20 -4.50 20.21 -28.71
CA ILE A 20 -4.10 18.96 -29.36
C ILE A 20 -5.00 18.70 -30.58
N VAL A 21 -6.20 19.29 -30.63
CA VAL A 21 -7.16 19.11 -31.73
C VAL A 21 -7.23 20.39 -32.56
N ALA A 22 -7.13 20.25 -33.88
CA ALA A 22 -7.17 21.38 -34.81
C ALA A 22 -8.58 22.00 -34.84
N PRO A 23 -8.72 23.33 -34.98
CA PRO A 23 -10.01 24.04 -34.85
C PRO A 23 -11.06 23.67 -35.91
N ASP A 24 -10.64 22.98 -36.97
CA ASP A 24 -11.41 22.66 -38.17
C ASP A 24 -11.97 21.23 -38.19
N ASP A 25 -11.83 20.45 -37.11
CA ASP A 25 -12.33 19.06 -36.98
C ASP A 25 -11.83 18.09 -38.08
N GLU A 26 -10.90 18.51 -38.93
CA GLU A 26 -10.32 17.67 -39.98
C GLU A 26 -9.17 16.82 -39.43
N THR A 27 -9.27 15.50 -39.59
CA THR A 27 -8.17 14.60 -39.26
C THR A 27 -7.08 14.67 -40.35
N PRO A 28 -5.83 15.06 -40.03
CA PRO A 28 -4.77 15.19 -41.02
C PRO A 28 -4.52 13.86 -41.75
N THR A 29 -4.29 13.90 -43.05
CA THR A 29 -3.98 12.70 -43.85
C THR A 29 -2.66 12.06 -43.41
N TRP A 30 -2.46 10.77 -43.70
CA TRP A 30 -1.25 10.05 -43.27
C TRP A 30 0.05 10.70 -43.77
N SER A 31 0.06 11.28 -44.98
CA SER A 31 1.19 12.00 -45.55
C SER A 31 1.53 13.28 -44.76
N GLU A 32 0.52 14.06 -44.38
CA GLU A 32 0.68 15.29 -43.60
C GLU A 32 1.16 14.97 -42.18
N ARG A 33 0.67 13.87 -41.58
CA ARG A 33 1.18 13.38 -40.29
C ARG A 33 2.67 13.04 -40.37
N LYS A 34 3.11 12.40 -41.46
CA LYS A 34 4.50 11.98 -41.64
C LYS A 34 5.46 13.15 -41.84
N GLN A 35 5.02 14.20 -42.53
CA GLN A 35 5.78 15.45 -42.67
C GLN A 35 5.88 16.23 -41.35
N ARG A 36 4.89 16.10 -40.46
CA ARG A 36 4.90 16.76 -39.15
C ARG A 36 5.78 16.07 -38.10
N SER A 37 6.22 14.83 -38.36
CA SER A 37 7.01 14.01 -37.44
C SER A 37 8.41 14.55 -37.13
N ASP A 38 8.97 15.42 -37.98
CA ASP A 38 10.32 16.00 -37.78
C ASP A 38 10.39 16.88 -36.51
N GLY A 39 9.24 17.37 -36.02
CA GLY A 39 9.15 18.13 -34.78
C GLY A 39 8.89 17.27 -33.53
N LEU A 40 8.66 15.96 -33.65
CA LEU A 40 8.21 15.14 -32.52
C LEU A 40 9.27 15.04 -31.41
N SER A 41 10.54 14.91 -31.78
CA SER A 41 11.65 14.88 -30.81
C SER A 41 11.77 16.22 -30.07
N ARG A 42 11.57 17.34 -30.76
CA ARG A 42 11.59 18.69 -30.19
C ARG A 42 10.40 18.91 -29.25
N LEU A 43 9.19 18.56 -29.69
CA LEU A 43 7.98 18.65 -28.85
C LEU A 43 8.07 17.75 -27.63
N THR A 44 8.63 16.55 -27.78
CA THR A 44 8.87 15.62 -26.67
C THR A 44 9.87 16.22 -25.68
N TYR A 45 10.96 16.81 -26.17
CA TYR A 45 11.94 17.49 -25.35
C TYR A 45 11.35 18.70 -24.61
N GLU A 46 10.64 19.58 -25.32
CA GLU A 46 9.98 20.76 -24.75
C GLU A 46 8.91 20.36 -23.71
N TYR A 47 8.17 19.28 -23.96
CA TYR A 47 7.21 18.72 -23.00
C TYR A 47 7.90 18.24 -21.71
N PHE A 48 8.97 17.46 -21.82
CA PHE A 48 9.70 16.96 -20.65
C PHE A 48 10.43 18.07 -19.88
N GLU A 49 10.92 19.09 -20.58
CA GLU A 49 11.60 20.21 -19.94
C GLU A 49 10.60 21.10 -19.20
N ARG A 50 9.41 21.32 -19.79
CA ARG A 50 8.32 22.04 -19.15
C ARG A 50 7.81 21.31 -17.91
N SER A 51 7.55 20.00 -18.01
CA SER A 51 7.03 19.22 -16.88
C SER A 51 8.02 19.16 -15.72
N ARG A 52 9.32 19.11 -15.98
CA ARG A 52 10.35 19.21 -14.92
C ARG A 52 10.34 20.56 -14.22
N ARG A 53 10.19 21.66 -14.97
CA ARG A 53 10.14 23.01 -14.39
C ARG A 53 8.87 23.19 -13.58
N GLU A 54 7.71 22.80 -14.13
CA GLU A 54 6.43 22.85 -13.41
C GLU A 54 6.50 22.01 -12.12
N ASP A 55 7.09 20.81 -12.14
CA ASP A 55 7.28 20.00 -10.91
C ASP A 55 8.23 20.67 -9.91
N GLN A 56 9.29 21.36 -10.38
CA GLN A 56 10.22 22.09 -9.51
C GLN A 56 9.60 23.36 -8.92
N ASP A 57 8.84 24.11 -9.72
CA ASP A 57 8.14 25.32 -9.31
C ASP A 57 7.06 24.97 -8.28
N LEU A 58 6.27 23.91 -8.53
CA LEU A 58 5.31 23.36 -7.55
C LEU A 58 5.99 22.98 -6.23
N ARG A 59 7.19 22.38 -6.27
CA ARG A 59 7.96 22.04 -5.05
C ARG A 59 8.57 23.25 -4.34
N GLN A 60 8.89 24.32 -5.07
CA GLN A 60 9.43 25.56 -4.48
C GLN A 60 8.32 26.45 -3.89
N GLU A 61 7.15 26.50 -4.53
CA GLU A 61 6.02 27.31 -4.07
C GLU A 61 5.27 26.68 -2.89
N SER A 62 5.35 25.36 -2.72
CA SER A 62 4.64 24.66 -1.64
C SER A 62 5.55 24.34 -0.45
N ASP A 63 5.61 25.25 0.52
CA ASP A 63 6.10 24.95 1.89
C ASP A 63 5.17 23.94 2.61
N TYR A 64 3.97 23.74 2.06
CA TYR A 64 2.99 22.71 2.40
C TYR A 64 2.41 22.16 1.09
N VAL A 65 2.88 21.00 0.64
CA VAL A 65 2.15 20.25 -0.41
C VAL A 65 0.85 19.77 0.25
N GLU A 66 -0.24 20.51 0.10
CA GLU A 66 -1.58 19.96 0.32
C GLU A 66 -1.79 18.93 -0.79
N ARG A 67 -1.34 17.70 -0.50
CA ARG A 67 -1.49 16.59 -1.41
C ARG A 67 -2.98 16.33 -1.46
N ASP A 68 -3.62 16.67 -2.56
CA ASP A 68 -4.97 16.20 -2.85
C ASP A 68 -4.97 14.70 -2.67
N VAL A 69 -5.57 14.24 -1.57
CA VAL A 69 -5.78 12.83 -1.34
C VAL A 69 -6.77 12.44 -2.42
N LEU A 70 -6.30 11.74 -3.44
CA LEU A 70 -7.10 11.17 -4.53
C LEU A 70 -8.02 10.05 -3.99
N GLY A 71 -8.79 10.34 -2.95
CA GLY A 71 -9.68 9.45 -2.24
C GLY A 71 -11.12 9.90 -2.38
N PHE A 72 -12.03 8.93 -2.46
CA PHE A 72 -13.46 9.21 -2.42
C PHE A 72 -13.90 9.51 -0.98
N PRO A 73 -15.01 10.25 -0.78
CA PRO A 73 -15.54 10.49 0.56
C PRO A 73 -15.83 9.15 1.27
N THR A 74 -15.64 9.14 2.59
CA THR A 74 -15.82 7.96 3.45
C THR A 74 -17.19 7.32 3.23
N TRP A 75 -18.22 8.15 3.08
CA TRP A 75 -19.55 7.74 2.67
C TRP A 75 -19.91 8.29 1.29
N PRO A 76 -20.57 7.51 0.41
CA PRO A 76 -20.89 6.09 0.56
C PRO A 76 -19.76 5.17 0.06
N HIS A 77 -18.81 5.70 -0.71
CA HIS A 77 -17.92 4.91 -1.55
C HIS A 77 -17.00 3.96 -0.75
N GLU A 78 -16.24 4.52 0.19
CA GLU A 78 -15.27 3.75 0.98
C GLU A 78 -15.98 2.77 1.93
N ILE A 79 -17.10 3.16 2.54
CA ILE A 79 -17.87 2.30 3.45
C ILE A 79 -18.43 1.08 2.72
N ILE A 80 -19.05 1.27 1.55
CA ILE A 80 -19.62 0.14 0.80
C ILE A 80 -18.51 -0.84 0.39
N ARG A 81 -17.39 -0.33 -0.14
CA ARG A 81 -16.23 -1.16 -0.50
C ARG A 81 -15.71 -1.94 0.71
N ASN A 82 -15.47 -1.27 1.82
CA ASN A 82 -14.92 -1.89 3.03
C ASN A 82 -15.90 -2.89 3.64
N LEU A 83 -17.21 -2.62 3.58
CA LEU A 83 -18.25 -3.56 4.03
C LEU A 83 -18.25 -4.81 3.16
N SER A 84 -18.19 -4.68 1.83
CA SER A 84 -18.11 -5.83 0.93
C SER A 84 -16.89 -6.71 1.23
N ILE A 85 -15.72 -6.10 1.43
CA ILE A 85 -14.48 -6.81 1.77
C ILE A 85 -14.60 -7.49 3.13
N ALA A 86 -15.09 -6.79 4.15
CA ALA A 86 -15.27 -7.32 5.49
C ALA A 86 -16.27 -8.50 5.50
N SER A 87 -17.42 -8.35 4.84
CA SER A 87 -18.42 -9.40 4.71
C SER A 87 -17.88 -10.64 3.99
N PHE A 88 -17.05 -10.45 2.96
CA PHE A 88 -16.37 -11.57 2.28
C PHE A 88 -15.47 -12.36 3.25
N PHE A 89 -14.60 -11.68 4.00
CA PHE A 89 -13.71 -12.37 4.96
C PHE A 89 -14.48 -13.00 6.12
N VAL A 90 -15.52 -12.35 6.65
CA VAL A 90 -16.41 -12.94 7.66
C VAL A 90 -17.09 -14.20 7.11
N GLY A 91 -17.57 -14.15 5.86
CA GLY A 91 -18.12 -15.32 5.16
C GLY A 91 -17.13 -16.47 5.07
N ILE A 92 -15.87 -16.21 4.72
CA ILE A 92 -14.81 -17.22 4.70
C ILE A 92 -14.58 -17.81 6.10
N VAL A 93 -14.48 -16.97 7.13
CA VAL A 93 -14.25 -17.43 8.51
C VAL A 93 -15.39 -18.34 8.97
N LEU A 94 -16.64 -17.94 8.73
CA LEU A 94 -17.82 -18.76 9.07
C LEU A 94 -17.85 -20.07 8.28
N PHE A 95 -17.55 -20.02 6.98
CA PHE A 95 -17.48 -21.21 6.13
C PHE A 95 -16.41 -22.20 6.61
N LEU A 96 -15.21 -21.72 6.93
CA LEU A 96 -14.13 -22.55 7.47
C LEU A 96 -14.49 -23.12 8.84
N ALA A 97 -15.07 -22.32 9.74
CA ALA A 97 -15.50 -22.78 11.05
C ALA A 97 -16.58 -23.87 10.97
N ALA A 98 -17.49 -23.79 9.99
CA ALA A 98 -18.54 -24.78 9.77
C ALA A 98 -18.03 -26.06 9.09
N THR A 99 -17.12 -25.95 8.12
CA THR A 99 -16.62 -27.10 7.35
C THR A 99 -15.46 -27.83 8.00
N MET A 100 -14.66 -27.12 8.79
CA MET A 100 -13.49 -27.65 9.51
C MET A 100 -13.52 -27.17 10.96
N PRO A 101 -14.47 -27.65 11.78
CA PRO A 101 -14.55 -27.26 13.18
C PRO A 101 -13.28 -27.71 13.93
N PRO A 102 -12.69 -26.85 14.77
CA PRO A 102 -11.50 -27.20 15.53
C PRO A 102 -11.84 -28.27 16.58
N HIS A 103 -10.89 -29.18 16.80
CA HIS A 103 -11.01 -30.17 17.88
C HIS A 103 -10.92 -29.48 19.25
N ILE A 104 -11.92 -29.70 20.12
CA ILE A 104 -11.87 -29.28 21.51
C ILE A 104 -11.14 -30.36 22.31
N GLY A 105 -9.95 -30.01 22.82
CA GLY A 105 -9.13 -30.92 23.61
C GLY A 105 -9.68 -31.21 25.01
N ASN A 106 -9.07 -32.20 25.67
CA ASN A 106 -9.37 -32.51 27.08
C ASN A 106 -9.07 -31.31 28.00
N PRO A 107 -9.70 -31.24 29.19
CA PRO A 107 -9.36 -30.26 30.20
C PRO A 107 -7.87 -30.25 30.53
N ALA A 108 -7.34 -29.07 30.88
CA ALA A 108 -5.94 -28.90 31.21
C ALA A 108 -5.53 -29.81 32.39
N ASN A 109 -4.43 -30.55 32.21
CA ASN A 109 -3.85 -31.43 33.23
C ASN A 109 -2.43 -30.95 33.58
N PRO A 110 -2.18 -30.41 34.80
CA PRO A 110 -0.86 -29.94 35.19
C PRO A 110 0.17 -31.07 35.36
N SER A 111 -0.29 -32.31 35.54
CA SER A 111 0.55 -33.48 35.80
C SER A 111 1.00 -34.19 34.52
N SER A 112 0.51 -33.78 33.35
CA SER A 112 0.82 -34.43 32.07
C SER A 112 1.04 -33.40 30.98
N THR A 113 2.25 -33.38 30.41
CA THR A 113 2.57 -32.54 29.25
C THR A 113 2.43 -33.37 27.97
N PRO A 114 1.63 -32.93 26.98
CA PRO A 114 1.56 -33.58 25.68
C PRO A 114 2.92 -33.66 24.99
N ALA A 115 3.18 -34.72 24.22
CA ALA A 115 4.45 -34.92 23.53
C ALA A 115 4.76 -33.83 22.48
N ILE A 116 3.71 -33.25 21.88
CA ILE A 116 3.79 -32.17 20.89
C ILE A 116 3.11 -30.95 21.51
N ILE A 117 3.91 -29.97 21.93
CA ILE A 117 3.45 -28.70 22.48
C ILE A 117 3.98 -27.55 21.62
N LEU A 118 3.21 -27.22 20.58
CA LEU A 118 3.46 -26.05 19.73
C LEU A 118 2.40 -25.00 20.04
N PRO A 119 2.76 -23.71 20.03
CA PRO A 119 1.78 -22.64 20.14
C PRO A 119 0.99 -22.53 18.82
N ASP A 120 0.08 -21.56 18.74
CA ASP A 120 -0.58 -21.27 17.47
C ASP A 120 0.40 -20.76 16.41
N TRP A 121 0.05 -20.96 15.14
CA TRP A 121 0.90 -20.67 13.98
C TRP A 121 1.40 -19.23 13.94
N TYR A 122 0.58 -18.26 14.39
CA TYR A 122 0.95 -16.84 14.42
C TYR A 122 2.00 -16.51 15.49
N LEU A 123 2.31 -17.45 16.39
CA LEU A 123 3.36 -17.32 17.42
C LEU A 123 4.64 -18.08 17.10
N TYR A 124 4.70 -18.83 15.99
CA TYR A 124 5.87 -19.64 15.65
C TYR A 124 7.17 -18.84 15.54
N TRP A 125 7.10 -17.61 15.02
CA TRP A 125 8.26 -16.74 14.95
C TRP A 125 8.82 -16.42 16.35
N SER A 126 7.95 -16.06 17.31
CA SER A 126 8.34 -15.69 18.67
C SER A 126 8.82 -16.91 19.48
N PHE A 127 8.11 -18.02 19.33
CA PHE A 127 8.46 -19.30 19.95
C PHE A 127 9.78 -19.87 19.41
N GLY A 128 10.04 -19.72 18.12
CA GLY A 128 11.32 -20.07 17.52
C GLY A 128 12.48 -19.28 18.15
N LEU A 129 12.29 -17.99 18.41
CA LEU A 129 13.28 -17.14 19.09
C LEU A 129 13.53 -17.55 20.54
N LEU A 130 12.59 -18.23 21.21
CA LEU A 130 12.84 -18.80 22.55
C LEU A 130 13.78 -20.02 22.53
N LYS A 131 13.95 -20.66 21.37
CA LYS A 131 14.78 -21.86 21.19
C LYS A 131 16.17 -21.55 20.61
N LEU A 132 16.69 -20.34 20.85
CA LEU A 132 18.01 -19.91 20.38
C LEU A 132 19.18 -20.33 21.29
N GLY A 133 18.99 -21.31 22.18
CA GLY A 133 20.04 -21.79 23.10
C GLY A 133 21.37 -22.17 22.44
N PRO A 134 21.39 -22.84 21.27
CA PRO A 134 22.63 -23.11 20.53
C PRO A 134 23.35 -21.88 19.97
N LEU A 135 22.64 -20.74 19.83
CA LEU A 135 23.18 -19.46 19.36
C LEU A 135 23.54 -18.51 20.51
N ASN A 136 23.38 -18.94 21.77
CA ASN A 136 23.72 -18.13 22.93
C ASN A 136 25.25 -18.07 23.10
N PRO A 137 25.88 -16.87 23.00
CA PRO A 137 27.32 -16.77 22.99
C PRO A 137 27.93 -17.17 24.35
N GLU A 138 28.97 -18.01 24.28
CA GLU A 138 29.81 -18.37 25.40
C GLU A 138 31.04 -17.47 25.44
N LEU A 139 31.38 -16.98 26.65
CA LEU A 139 32.55 -16.15 26.83
C LEU A 139 33.76 -17.04 27.13
N ALA A 140 34.69 -17.13 26.18
CA ALA A 140 35.96 -17.85 26.37
C ALA A 140 36.76 -17.33 27.59
N VAL A 141 36.61 -16.04 27.92
CA VAL A 141 37.25 -15.38 29.08
C VAL A 141 36.68 -15.88 30.42
N LEU A 142 35.44 -16.36 30.46
CA LEU A 142 34.81 -16.97 31.65
C LEU A 142 34.89 -18.51 31.65
N GLY A 143 35.79 -19.10 30.87
CA GLY A 143 35.94 -20.55 30.80
C GLY A 143 34.78 -21.25 30.07
N GLY A 144 34.15 -20.58 29.10
CA GLY A 144 33.04 -21.15 28.32
C GLY A 144 31.66 -21.00 28.97
N GLN A 145 31.54 -20.19 30.03
CA GLN A 145 30.23 -19.89 30.61
C GLN A 145 29.42 -18.96 29.71
N LYS A 146 28.12 -19.26 29.59
CA LYS A 146 27.14 -18.45 28.85
C LYS A 146 26.92 -17.11 29.55
N LEU A 147 26.84 -16.02 28.78
CA LEU A 147 26.61 -14.68 29.32
C LEU A 147 25.23 -14.53 29.99
N THR A 148 24.21 -15.20 29.45
CA THR A 148 22.85 -15.17 29.98
C THR A 148 22.22 -16.55 29.91
N ALA A 149 21.17 -16.81 30.71
CA ALA A 149 20.42 -18.06 30.62
C ALA A 149 19.71 -18.17 29.26
N ASP A 150 19.55 -19.38 28.73
CA ASP A 150 18.96 -19.59 27.40
C ASP A 150 17.54 -19.00 27.27
N ARG A 151 16.74 -19.09 28.36
CA ARG A 151 15.42 -18.44 28.42
C ARG A 151 15.52 -16.93 28.30
N THR A 152 16.42 -16.29 29.04
CA THR A 152 16.58 -14.83 29.02
C THR A 152 17.10 -14.35 27.67
N TYR A 153 18.00 -15.10 27.04
CA TYR A 153 18.49 -14.81 25.69
C TYR A 153 17.36 -14.83 24.66
N GLY A 154 16.52 -15.86 24.69
CA GLY A 154 15.37 -15.96 23.78
C GLY A 154 14.33 -14.84 23.97
N VAL A 155 14.11 -14.40 25.22
CA VAL A 155 13.23 -13.24 25.50
C VAL A 155 13.85 -11.96 24.96
N LEU A 156 15.16 -11.73 25.17
CA LEU A 156 15.87 -10.57 24.62
C LEU A 156 15.81 -10.54 23.10
N ALA A 157 15.96 -11.68 22.43
CA ALA A 157 15.85 -11.77 20.97
C ALA A 157 14.49 -11.28 20.46
N ASN A 158 13.39 -11.59 21.16
CA ASN A 158 12.06 -11.07 20.82
C ASN A 158 12.00 -9.55 20.95
N VAL A 159 12.54 -9.00 22.05
CA VAL A 159 12.59 -7.55 22.28
C VAL A 159 13.38 -6.83 21.19
N VAL A 160 14.48 -7.42 20.72
CA VAL A 160 15.28 -6.87 19.61
C VAL A 160 14.46 -6.79 18.33
N VAL A 161 13.76 -7.86 17.95
CA VAL A 161 12.93 -7.88 16.72
C VAL A 161 11.83 -6.82 16.78
N VAL A 162 11.08 -6.76 17.88
CA VAL A 162 10.02 -5.76 18.08
C VAL A 162 10.61 -4.35 18.12
N GLY A 163 11.77 -4.17 18.77
CA GLY A 163 12.47 -2.89 18.84
C GLY A 163 12.92 -2.38 17.47
N ILE A 164 13.44 -3.25 16.61
CA ILE A 164 13.80 -2.89 15.23
C ILE A 164 12.55 -2.43 14.46
N ILE A 165 11.44 -3.19 14.53
CA ILE A 165 10.18 -2.83 13.86
C ILE A 165 9.66 -1.48 14.37
N ALA A 166 9.71 -1.25 15.68
CA ALA A 166 9.31 0.01 16.29
C ALA A 166 10.22 1.19 15.89
N MET A 167 11.48 0.94 15.52
CA MET A 167 12.41 1.96 15.04
C MET A 167 12.25 2.31 13.56
N VAL A 168 11.60 1.46 12.75
CA VAL A 168 11.36 1.70 11.30
C VAL A 168 10.87 3.12 10.97
N PRO A 169 9.84 3.70 11.65
CA PRO A 169 9.37 5.04 11.32
C PRO A 169 10.42 6.16 11.55
N PHE A 170 11.46 5.91 12.34
CA PHE A 170 12.51 6.89 12.60
C PHE A 170 13.71 6.76 11.64
N LEU A 171 13.86 5.60 11.01
CA LEU A 171 14.95 5.31 10.07
C LEU A 171 14.62 5.78 8.65
N ASN A 172 13.34 5.84 8.28
CA ASN A 172 12.89 6.31 6.97
C ASN A 172 12.54 7.80 7.04
N LYS A 173 13.56 8.66 6.88
CA LYS A 173 13.41 10.12 6.74
C LYS A 173 13.66 10.56 5.31
#